data_AF-A0A6A6I338-F1
#
_entry.id   AF-A0A6A6I338-F1
#
_cell.length_a   1.000
_cell.length_b   1.000
_cell.length_c   1.000
_cell.angle_alpha   90.00
_cell.angle_beta   90.00
_cell.angle_gamma   90.00
#
_symmetry.space_group_name_H-M   'P 1'
#
loop_
_entity.id
_entity.type
_entity.pdbx_description
1 polymer ?
#
loop_
_entity_poly.entity_id
_entity_poly.type
_entity_poly.pdbx_seq_one_letter_code
_entity_poly.pdbx_strand_id
1 'polypeptide(L)'
;MYYYPRHEPRPPQHPLRGGFSRSADSKWPARSSYAPRYPVYDYHAEPRAAPYHRSQRASAASPRDSYTRFNPPPAPPRRVYIPAPPPPRVYIPVPNRHVHFDLPNSSSRTHHTRKRSHPDLHRPSTPAHPSRKRSLSDLHRPHAPAQPPRRRAEPSRQPSFYTLRPEPVLPRPPRGPDEPTIHILTYSLRRAPSASHHSALLRTYLPPSTPHLYTINAANLTPPPGQICALYSGVSRTVQSYVLADARARKAVAQAVDELLEFGRRERRRQREGRQGQRAVALSVCCELGTHRSVAIAERIAGEVRGWARSRGVGVRVRVVHVHRVRGERDEY
;
A
#
# COMPACT_ATOMS: atom_id res chain seq x y z
N MET A 1 36.91 -32.18 39.54
CA MET A 1 36.64 -31.40 38.30
C MET A 1 35.33 -30.65 38.52
N TYR A 2 35.38 -29.33 38.75
CA TYR A 2 34.19 -28.50 38.97
C TYR A 2 33.85 -27.74 37.69
N TYR A 3 32.65 -27.98 37.17
CA TYR A 3 32.11 -27.26 36.00
C TYR A 3 31.52 -25.92 36.46
N TYR A 4 32.13 -24.82 36.03
CA TYR A 4 31.52 -23.50 36.14
C TYR A 4 30.65 -23.22 34.90
N PRO A 5 29.36 -22.88 35.05
CA PRO A 5 28.52 -22.49 33.93
C PRO A 5 28.94 -21.11 33.40
N ARG A 6 29.22 -21.04 32.10
CA ARG A 6 29.47 -19.77 31.39
C ARG A 6 28.20 -18.93 31.38
N HIS A 7 28.24 -17.80 32.07
CA HIS A 7 27.26 -16.72 31.90
C HIS A 7 27.50 -16.00 30.58
N GLU A 8 26.57 -16.13 29.63
CA GLU A 8 26.55 -15.28 28.44
C GLU A 8 26.08 -13.85 28.78
N PRO A 9 26.77 -12.81 28.27
CA PRO A 9 26.38 -11.43 28.53
C PRO A 9 25.08 -11.08 27.81
N ARG A 10 24.12 -10.52 28.56
CA ARG A 10 22.88 -9.97 28.01
C ARG A 10 23.20 -8.79 27.07
N PRO A 11 22.63 -8.75 25.85
CA PRO A 11 22.80 -7.61 24.95
C PRO A 11 22.08 -6.36 25.50
N PRO A 12 22.60 -5.16 25.18
CA PRO A 12 22.07 -3.89 25.68
C PRO A 12 20.65 -3.65 25.19
N GLN A 13 19.75 -3.33 26.12
CA GLN A 13 18.38 -2.91 25.82
C GLN A 13 18.41 -1.47 25.31
N HIS A 14 18.06 -1.27 24.03
CA HIS A 14 17.82 0.07 23.50
C HIS A 14 16.48 0.61 24.00
N PRO A 15 16.40 1.87 24.46
CA PRO A 15 15.14 2.49 24.84
C PRO A 15 14.25 2.70 23.61
N LEU A 16 13.03 2.15 23.67
CA LEU A 16 11.99 2.37 22.67
C LEU A 16 11.59 3.85 22.65
N ARG A 17 11.95 4.53 21.56
CA ARG A 17 11.66 5.94 21.31
C ARG A 17 10.21 6.12 20.86
N GLY A 18 9.46 6.94 21.60
CA GLY A 18 8.46 7.88 21.08
C GLY A 18 7.08 7.34 20.73
N GLY A 19 6.17 7.40 21.69
CA GLY A 19 4.73 7.30 21.44
C GLY A 19 4.23 8.45 20.57
N PHE A 20 3.59 8.14 19.45
CA PHE A 20 2.83 9.10 18.67
C PHE A 20 1.55 9.45 19.43
N SER A 21 1.47 10.71 19.86
CA SER A 21 0.29 11.32 20.45
C SER A 21 -0.89 11.27 19.47
N ARG A 22 -2.02 10.72 19.92
CA ARG A 22 -3.29 10.69 19.21
C ARG A 22 -3.92 12.07 19.29
N SER A 23 -3.87 12.86 18.22
CA SER A 23 -4.71 14.07 18.11
C SER A 23 -6.11 13.68 17.65
N ALA A 24 -7.08 14.34 18.26
CA ALA A 24 -8.51 14.06 18.17
C ALA A 24 -9.12 14.21 16.76
N ASP A 25 -10.14 13.40 16.56
CA ASP A 25 -11.22 13.41 15.57
C ASP A 25 -11.31 14.64 14.65
N SER A 26 -10.82 14.48 13.42
CA SER A 26 -11.16 15.35 12.30
C SER A 26 -12.15 14.61 11.39
N LYS A 27 -13.45 14.83 11.62
CA LYS A 27 -14.53 14.31 10.77
C LYS A 27 -14.55 15.15 9.49
N TRP A 28 -14.09 14.59 8.38
CA TRP A 28 -14.10 15.26 7.08
C TRP A 28 -15.53 15.30 6.53
N PRO A 29 -16.03 16.46 6.06
CA PRO A 29 -17.35 16.54 5.44
C PRO A 29 -17.35 15.82 4.09
N ALA A 30 -18.49 15.22 3.74
CA ALA A 30 -18.72 14.44 2.51
C ALA A 30 -18.55 15.22 1.18
N ARG A 31 -18.21 16.51 1.26
CA ARG A 31 -17.94 17.43 0.14
C ARG A 31 -16.63 18.21 0.32
N SER A 32 -15.61 17.59 0.92
CA SER A 32 -14.31 18.24 1.11
C SER A 32 -13.61 18.42 -0.25
N SER A 33 -13.74 19.62 -0.82
CA SER A 33 -12.77 20.17 -1.76
C SER A 33 -11.40 20.22 -1.08
N TYR A 34 -10.42 19.60 -1.74
CA TYR A 34 -8.96 19.70 -1.57
C TYR A 34 -8.37 19.91 -0.15
N ALA A 35 -7.41 19.05 0.24
CA ALA A 35 -6.68 19.19 1.51
C ALA A 35 -6.00 20.59 1.60
N PRO A 36 -6.31 21.45 2.58
CA PRO A 36 -5.90 22.87 2.61
C PRO A 36 -4.40 23.18 2.79
N ARG A 37 -3.48 22.25 2.52
CA ARG A 37 -2.03 22.43 2.75
C ARG A 37 -1.12 21.81 1.70
N TYR A 38 -1.66 21.30 0.59
CA TYR A 38 -0.81 20.99 -0.55
C TYR A 38 -0.71 22.23 -1.45
N PRO A 39 0.50 22.62 -1.89
CA PRO A 39 0.61 23.61 -2.95
C PRO A 39 -0.11 23.06 -4.17
N VAL A 40 -1.22 23.71 -4.53
CA VAL A 40 -1.78 23.61 -5.88
C VAL A 40 -0.74 24.29 -6.75
N TYR A 41 0.16 23.49 -7.34
CA TYR A 41 0.92 23.99 -8.46
C TYR A 41 -0.10 24.16 -9.58
N ASP A 42 -0.45 25.42 -9.86
CA ASP A 42 -1.09 25.82 -11.11
C ASP A 42 -0.09 25.51 -12.23
N TYR A 43 -0.08 24.26 -12.67
CA TYR A 43 0.45 23.93 -13.97
C TYR A 43 -0.54 24.55 -14.94
N HIS A 44 -0.19 25.73 -15.47
CA HIS A 44 -0.79 26.24 -16.69
C HIS A 44 -0.60 25.16 -17.75
N ALA A 45 -1.62 24.33 -17.91
CA ALA A 45 -1.77 23.48 -19.07
C ALA A 45 -2.08 24.45 -20.22
N GLU A 46 -1.03 24.90 -20.90
CA GLU A 46 -1.14 25.41 -22.26
C GLU A 46 -2.10 24.47 -23.03
N PRO A 47 -3.23 24.97 -23.56
CA PRO A 47 -4.16 24.15 -24.31
C PRO A 47 -3.50 23.77 -25.64
N ARG A 48 -2.71 22.69 -25.65
CA ARG A 48 -2.34 22.02 -26.89
C ARG A 48 -3.59 21.37 -27.47
N ALA A 49 -4.29 22.13 -28.30
CA ALA A 49 -5.27 21.62 -29.23
C ALA A 49 -4.60 20.54 -30.11
N ALA A 50 -4.89 19.28 -29.83
CA ALA A 50 -4.59 18.19 -30.76
C ALA A 50 -5.71 18.16 -31.81
N PRO A 51 -5.41 18.30 -33.12
CA PRO A 51 -6.41 18.15 -34.15
C PRO A 51 -6.74 16.65 -34.31
N TYR A 52 -7.87 16.22 -33.77
CA TYR A 52 -8.49 14.95 -34.17
C TYR A 52 -9.08 15.12 -35.58
N HIS A 53 -8.31 14.77 -36.60
CA HIS A 53 -8.84 14.54 -37.94
C HIS A 53 -9.75 13.30 -37.91
N ARG A 54 -11.05 13.54 -37.83
CA ARG A 54 -12.10 12.54 -38.03
C ARG A 54 -12.26 12.30 -39.53
N SER A 55 -11.54 11.32 -40.06
CA SER A 55 -11.72 10.85 -41.43
C SER A 55 -13.10 10.22 -41.59
N GLN A 56 -14.07 10.99 -42.07
CA GLN A 56 -15.32 10.45 -42.59
C GLN A 56 -15.01 9.72 -43.90
N ARG A 57 -14.97 8.38 -43.85
CA ARG A 57 -15.08 7.58 -45.08
C ARG A 57 -16.54 7.57 -45.50
N ALA A 58 -16.80 8.25 -46.62
CA ALA A 58 -18.04 8.19 -47.35
C ALA A 58 -18.31 6.76 -47.82
N SER A 59 -19.53 6.28 -47.55
CA SER A 59 -20.06 5.02 -48.05
C SER A 59 -20.40 5.17 -49.54
N ALA A 60 -19.64 4.49 -50.41
CA ALA A 60 -20.02 4.33 -51.80
C ALA A 60 -21.16 3.31 -51.91
N ALA A 61 -22.26 3.72 -52.53
CA ALA A 61 -23.38 2.86 -52.87
C ALA A 61 -22.96 1.82 -53.92
N SER A 62 -23.23 0.55 -53.64
CA SER A 62 -22.99 -0.55 -54.57
C SER A 62 -24.21 -0.77 -55.48
N PRO A 63 -24.02 -1.10 -56.77
CA PRO A 63 -25.11 -1.32 -57.72
C PRO A 63 -25.92 -2.58 -57.38
N ARG A 64 -27.22 -2.53 -57.65
CA ARG A 64 -28.17 -3.63 -57.53
C ARG A 64 -27.96 -4.62 -58.69
N ASP A 65 -27.30 -5.74 -58.42
CA ASP A 65 -27.34 -6.90 -59.31
C ASP A 65 -28.59 -7.73 -59.05
N SER A 66 -29.36 -7.91 -60.12
CA SER A 66 -30.54 -8.74 -60.25
C SER A 66 -30.19 -10.22 -60.14
N TYR A 67 -30.38 -10.80 -58.94
CA TYR A 67 -30.33 -12.24 -58.75
C TYR A 67 -31.67 -12.89 -59.09
N THR A 68 -31.61 -13.79 -60.08
CA THR A 68 -32.63 -14.77 -60.44
C THR A 68 -33.02 -15.61 -59.22
N ARG A 69 -34.33 -15.70 -58.96
CA ARG A 69 -34.94 -16.51 -57.91
C ARG A 69 -34.73 -18.00 -58.20
N PHE A 70 -33.75 -18.62 -57.56
CA PHE A 70 -33.74 -20.06 -57.35
C PHE A 70 -34.63 -20.37 -56.14
N ASN A 71 -35.69 -21.17 -56.35
CA ASN A 71 -36.47 -21.75 -55.27
C ASN A 71 -35.67 -22.90 -54.65
N PRO A 72 -35.17 -22.80 -53.41
CA PRO A 72 -34.55 -23.94 -52.75
C PRO A 72 -35.61 -25.00 -52.38
N PRO A 73 -35.26 -26.30 -52.42
CA PRO A 73 -36.16 -27.36 -52.00
C PRO A 73 -36.52 -27.25 -50.51
N PRO A 74 -37.68 -27.77 -50.10
CA PRO A 74 -38.17 -27.69 -48.73
C PRO A 74 -37.18 -28.35 -47.76
N ALA A 75 -36.81 -27.59 -46.71
CA ALA A 75 -35.88 -28.05 -45.68
C ALA A 75 -36.45 -29.26 -44.91
N PRO A 76 -35.61 -30.26 -44.55
CA PRO A 76 -36.05 -31.38 -43.74
C PRO A 76 -36.49 -30.92 -42.33
N PRO A 77 -37.41 -31.65 -41.69
CA PRO A 77 -37.93 -31.29 -40.37
C PRO A 77 -36.80 -31.23 -39.34
N ARG A 78 -36.71 -30.09 -38.65
CA ARG A 78 -35.75 -29.85 -37.56
C ARG A 78 -35.99 -30.87 -36.43
N ARG A 79 -35.04 -31.79 -36.23
CA ARG A 79 -34.96 -32.58 -34.99
C ARG A 79 -34.63 -31.63 -33.84
N VAL A 80 -35.60 -31.43 -32.94
CA VAL A 80 -35.40 -30.71 -31.67
C VAL A 80 -34.56 -31.60 -30.77
N TYR A 81 -33.28 -31.25 -30.60
CA TYR A 81 -32.42 -31.89 -29.62
C TYR A 81 -32.71 -31.30 -28.24
N ILE A 82 -33.30 -32.09 -27.35
CA ILE A 82 -33.46 -31.72 -25.94
C ILE A 82 -32.16 -32.12 -25.24
N PRO A 83 -31.29 -31.17 -24.84
CA PRO A 83 -30.07 -31.51 -24.13
C PRO A 83 -30.42 -32.14 -22.77
N ALA A 84 -29.77 -33.26 -22.46
CA ALA A 84 -29.90 -33.91 -21.16
C ALA A 84 -29.55 -32.93 -20.02
N PRO A 85 -30.26 -32.97 -18.89
CA PRO A 85 -29.97 -32.10 -17.75
C PRO A 85 -28.53 -32.36 -17.26
N PRO A 86 -27.77 -31.30 -16.92
CA PRO A 86 -26.43 -31.46 -16.42
C PRO A 86 -26.44 -32.24 -15.10
N PRO A 87 -25.41 -33.06 -14.82
CA PRO A 87 -25.32 -33.81 -13.58
C PRO A 87 -25.34 -32.84 -12.37
N PRO A 88 -25.94 -33.27 -11.24
CA PRO A 88 -26.02 -32.44 -10.05
C PRO A 88 -24.61 -32.07 -9.57
N ARG A 89 -24.33 -30.77 -9.51
CA ARG A 89 -23.05 -30.27 -8.99
C ARG A 89 -23.03 -30.51 -7.49
N VAL A 90 -22.17 -31.42 -7.04
CA VAL A 90 -21.82 -31.57 -5.63
C VAL A 90 -21.10 -30.30 -5.18
N TYR A 91 -21.81 -29.45 -4.44
CA TYR A 91 -21.27 -28.23 -3.86
C TYR A 91 -20.45 -28.61 -2.63
N ILE A 92 -19.13 -28.58 -2.73
CA ILE A 92 -18.24 -28.65 -1.56
C ILE A 92 -18.16 -27.23 -1.00
N PRO A 93 -18.75 -26.93 0.17
CA PRO A 93 -18.67 -25.60 0.77
C PRO A 93 -17.22 -25.33 1.19
N VAL A 94 -16.49 -24.58 0.37
CA VAL A 94 -15.23 -23.97 0.79
C VAL A 94 -15.60 -22.81 1.71
N PRO A 95 -15.10 -22.74 2.96
CA PRO A 95 -15.36 -21.63 3.85
C PRO A 95 -14.61 -20.38 3.34
N ASN A 96 -15.19 -19.73 2.34
CA ASN A 96 -14.82 -18.40 1.89
C ASN A 96 -15.21 -17.39 2.96
N ARG A 97 -14.35 -17.21 3.97
CA ARG A 97 -14.37 -16.01 4.79
C ARG A 97 -13.91 -14.83 3.94
N HIS A 98 -14.78 -14.36 3.04
CA HIS A 98 -14.74 -12.99 2.58
C HIS A 98 -15.06 -12.13 3.81
N VAL A 99 -14.03 -11.74 4.56
CA VAL A 99 -14.21 -10.76 5.61
C VAL A 99 -14.43 -9.42 4.89
N HIS A 100 -15.69 -9.09 4.64
CA HIS A 100 -16.10 -7.72 4.41
C HIS A 100 -15.75 -6.94 5.69
N PHE A 101 -14.56 -6.35 5.70
CA PHE A 101 -14.24 -5.35 6.71
C PHE A 101 -14.96 -4.06 6.32
N ASP A 102 -16.19 -3.93 6.79
CA ASP A 102 -16.64 -2.63 7.25
C ASP A 102 -15.64 -2.22 8.34
N LEU A 103 -14.76 -1.26 8.00
CA LEU A 103 -13.88 -0.65 8.99
C LEU A 103 -14.76 -0.30 10.20
N PRO A 104 -14.45 -0.78 11.42
CA PRO A 104 -15.31 -0.55 12.57
C PRO A 104 -15.50 0.95 12.72
N ASN A 105 -16.74 1.40 12.49
CA ASN A 105 -17.15 2.77 12.72
C ASN A 105 -16.88 3.03 14.20
N SER A 106 -15.96 3.95 14.51
CA SER A 106 -15.43 4.18 15.86
C SER A 106 -16.44 4.81 16.82
N SER A 107 -17.74 4.74 16.54
CA SER A 107 -18.81 5.39 17.27
C SER A 107 -19.59 4.49 18.24
N SER A 108 -19.28 3.19 18.38
CA SER A 108 -20.00 2.27 19.27
C SER A 108 -19.17 1.74 20.44
N ARG A 109 -18.39 2.62 21.09
CA ARG A 109 -17.79 2.34 22.41
C ARG A 109 -18.41 3.24 23.48
N THR A 110 -19.73 3.24 23.57
CA THR A 110 -20.47 3.78 24.70
C THR A 110 -20.29 2.86 25.92
N HIS A 111 -19.49 3.34 26.86
CA HIS A 111 -19.62 3.17 28.31
C HIS A 111 -20.40 1.93 28.83
N HIS A 112 -19.67 0.84 29.10
CA HIS A 112 -19.95 0.05 30.30
C HIS A 112 -19.07 0.59 31.43
N THR A 113 -19.55 1.66 32.07
CA THR A 113 -19.14 2.07 33.41
C THR A 113 -19.57 0.98 34.39
N ARG A 114 -18.66 0.04 34.63
CA ARG A 114 -18.79 -0.92 35.73
C ARG A 114 -18.52 -0.15 37.02
N LYS A 115 -19.60 0.28 37.69
CA LYS A 115 -19.62 0.76 39.07
C LYS A 115 -18.89 -0.28 39.94
N ARG A 116 -17.67 0.03 40.37
CA ARG A 116 -17.03 -0.60 41.52
C ARG A 116 -16.97 0.47 42.61
N SER A 117 -17.88 0.32 43.55
CA SER A 117 -17.80 0.87 44.89
C SER A 117 -16.52 0.33 45.55
N HIS A 118 -15.67 1.23 46.02
CA HIS A 118 -14.78 0.95 47.15
C HIS A 118 -14.65 2.25 47.95
N PRO A 119 -14.81 2.18 49.29
CA PRO A 119 -14.80 3.36 50.13
C PRO A 119 -13.38 3.82 50.42
N ASP A 120 -13.33 5.06 50.89
CA ASP A 120 -12.22 5.82 51.42
C ASP A 120 -11.19 5.01 52.20
N LEU A 121 -9.94 5.48 52.17
CA LEU A 121 -9.22 5.93 53.37
C LEU A 121 -7.90 6.60 52.96
N HIS A 122 -7.79 7.87 53.38
CA HIS A 122 -6.60 8.65 53.68
C HIS A 122 -5.41 8.66 52.70
N ARG A 123 -5.16 9.85 52.13
CA ARG A 123 -3.77 10.28 51.87
C ARG A 123 -3.56 11.75 52.19
N PRO A 124 -2.47 12.12 52.91
CA PRO A 124 -2.30 13.46 53.45
C PRO A 124 -1.85 14.48 52.41
N SER A 125 -2.35 15.70 52.62
CA SER A 125 -1.94 16.97 52.06
C SER A 125 -0.42 17.20 52.16
N THR A 126 0.21 17.62 51.06
CA THR A 126 1.49 18.36 51.10
C THR A 126 1.56 19.38 49.96
N PRO A 127 2.35 20.46 50.14
CA PRO A 127 1.91 21.81 49.79
C PRO A 127 2.44 22.32 48.44
N ALA A 128 1.80 23.40 48.02
CA ALA A 128 2.12 24.23 46.86
C ALA A 128 3.58 24.65 46.80
N HIS A 129 4.19 24.54 45.61
CA HIS A 129 5.41 25.25 45.26
C HIS A 129 5.15 26.34 44.23
N PRO A 130 5.72 27.55 44.42
CA PRO A 130 5.34 28.75 43.70
C PRO A 130 6.06 28.92 42.35
N SER A 131 5.31 29.54 41.46
CA SER A 131 5.68 30.41 40.33
C SER A 131 7.14 30.83 40.23
N ARG A 132 7.90 30.22 39.32
CA ARG A 132 9.22 30.70 38.90
C ARG A 132 9.06 31.74 37.79
N LYS A 133 9.06 33.01 38.20
CA LYS A 133 9.22 34.20 37.34
C LYS A 133 10.49 34.03 36.50
N ARG A 134 10.37 34.08 35.17
CA ARG A 134 11.53 34.20 34.28
C ARG A 134 11.84 35.68 34.09
N SER A 135 13.06 36.03 34.48
CA SER A 135 13.70 37.33 34.38
C SER A 135 13.76 37.79 32.93
N LEU A 136 13.17 38.96 32.68
CA LEU A 136 13.39 39.81 31.51
C LEU A 136 14.48 40.81 31.88
N SER A 137 15.70 40.55 31.44
CA SER A 137 16.79 41.53 31.40
C SER A 137 18.02 40.88 30.79
N ASP A 138 18.23 41.11 29.50
CA ASP A 138 19.59 41.37 29.02
C ASP A 138 19.51 42.27 27.79
N LEU A 139 19.69 43.55 28.11
CA LEU A 139 19.87 44.68 27.22
C LEU A 139 21.27 44.60 26.58
N HIS A 140 21.29 45.00 25.31
CA HIS A 140 22.40 45.69 24.64
C HIS A 140 23.80 45.05 24.73
N ARG A 141 24.10 44.22 23.72
CA ARG A 141 25.48 44.06 23.24
C ARG A 141 25.62 44.77 21.90
N PRO A 142 26.38 45.87 21.79
CA PRO A 142 26.66 46.50 20.50
C PRO A 142 27.55 45.55 19.69
N HIS A 143 27.05 45.13 18.54
CA HIS A 143 27.82 44.37 17.56
C HIS A 143 28.83 45.30 16.88
N ALA A 144 30.11 45.11 17.17
CA ALA A 144 31.19 45.64 16.35
C ALA A 144 31.13 45.01 14.94
N PRO A 145 31.40 45.78 13.86
CA PRO A 145 31.45 45.23 12.51
C PRO A 145 32.64 44.27 12.41
N ALA A 146 32.34 42.98 12.22
CA ALA A 146 33.35 41.97 11.96
C ALA A 146 34.06 42.28 10.64
N GLN A 147 35.38 42.48 10.72
CA GLN A 147 36.20 42.65 9.52
C GLN A 147 36.15 41.36 8.66
N PRO A 148 36.03 41.48 7.33
CA PRO A 148 36.10 40.32 6.45
C PRO A 148 37.49 39.70 6.55
N PRO A 149 37.62 38.39 6.84
CA PRO A 149 38.91 37.74 6.87
C PRO A 149 39.55 37.81 5.48
N ARG A 150 40.78 38.33 5.43
CA ARG A 150 41.66 38.33 4.26
C ARG A 150 41.72 36.92 3.69
N ARG A 151 41.17 36.76 2.48
CA ARG A 151 41.31 35.55 1.66
C ARG A 151 42.80 35.30 1.41
N ARG A 152 43.39 34.39 2.20
CA ARG A 152 44.60 33.68 1.77
C ARG A 152 44.21 32.94 0.49
N ALA A 153 44.90 33.25 -0.59
CA ALA A 153 44.82 32.51 -1.83
C ALA A 153 45.21 31.06 -1.54
N GLU A 154 44.22 30.19 -1.37
CA GLU A 154 44.46 28.75 -1.37
C GLU A 154 44.91 28.36 -2.78
N PRO A 155 45.98 27.57 -2.90
CA PRO A 155 46.37 27.02 -4.19
C PRO A 155 45.21 26.17 -4.69
N SER A 156 44.68 26.56 -5.85
CA SER A 156 43.83 25.82 -6.77
C SER A 156 43.94 24.29 -6.59
N ARG A 157 43.23 23.74 -5.60
CA ARG A 157 42.89 22.34 -5.55
C ARG A 157 41.70 22.22 -6.48
N GLN A 158 41.99 21.84 -7.71
CA GLN A 158 40.97 21.41 -8.64
C GLN A 158 40.02 20.48 -7.88
N PRO A 159 38.70 20.73 -7.88
CA PRO A 159 37.75 19.77 -7.35
C PRO A 159 37.91 18.53 -8.21
N SER A 160 38.64 17.55 -7.68
CA SER A 160 38.62 16.20 -8.18
C SER A 160 37.18 15.77 -8.08
N PHE A 161 36.45 15.91 -9.19
CA PHE A 161 35.21 15.19 -9.43
C PHE A 161 35.61 13.73 -9.51
N TYR A 162 35.89 13.12 -8.36
CA TYR A 162 35.71 11.70 -8.20
C TYR A 162 34.22 11.50 -8.42
N THR A 163 33.86 11.30 -9.69
CA THR A 163 32.72 10.51 -10.08
C THR A 163 32.80 9.30 -9.17
N LEU A 164 31.98 9.30 -8.12
CA LEU A 164 31.72 8.13 -7.30
C LEU A 164 31.18 7.11 -8.29
N ARG A 165 32.10 6.34 -8.87
CA ARG A 165 31.82 5.25 -9.77
C ARG A 165 30.89 4.38 -8.93
N PRO A 166 29.58 4.29 -9.27
CA PRO A 166 28.65 3.51 -8.48
C PRO A 166 29.30 2.13 -8.40
N GLU A 167 29.62 1.69 -7.17
CA GLU A 167 30.19 0.37 -7.00
C GLU A 167 29.30 -0.60 -7.77
N PRO A 168 29.86 -1.43 -8.66
CA PRO A 168 29.07 -2.43 -9.35
C PRO A 168 28.45 -3.29 -8.26
N VAL A 169 27.16 -3.08 -8.02
CA VAL A 169 26.37 -3.85 -7.06
C VAL A 169 26.40 -5.27 -7.62
N LEU A 170 27.34 -6.08 -7.11
CA LEU A 170 27.48 -7.46 -7.52
C LEU A 170 26.09 -8.09 -7.39
N PRO A 171 25.55 -8.73 -8.45
CA PRO A 171 24.25 -9.35 -8.41
C PRO A 171 24.27 -10.34 -7.25
N ARG A 172 23.54 -9.99 -6.18
CA ARG A 172 23.49 -10.79 -4.97
C ARG A 172 23.00 -12.18 -5.42
N PRO A 173 23.73 -13.27 -5.10
CA PRO A 173 23.38 -14.60 -5.59
C PRO A 173 21.91 -14.87 -5.29
N PRO A 174 21.17 -15.51 -6.22
CA PRO A 174 19.76 -15.79 -6.06
C PRO A 174 19.57 -16.45 -4.69
N ARG A 175 18.91 -15.73 -3.79
CA ARG A 175 18.73 -16.19 -2.43
C ARG A 175 17.93 -17.50 -2.51
N GLY A 176 18.41 -18.52 -1.80
CA GLY A 176 17.97 -19.89 -1.96
C GLY A 176 16.45 -20.05 -1.87
N PRO A 177 15.91 -21.19 -2.35
CA PRO A 177 14.47 -21.50 -2.38
C PRO A 177 13.78 -21.44 -1.01
N ASP A 178 14.53 -21.23 0.07
CA ASP A 178 14.09 -21.25 1.45
C ASP A 178 13.56 -19.94 2.02
N GLU A 179 13.71 -18.80 1.33
CA GLU A 179 13.30 -17.50 1.89
C GLU A 179 11.77 -17.34 2.01
N PRO A 180 11.25 -16.92 3.19
CA PRO A 180 9.85 -16.57 3.34
C PRO A 180 9.44 -15.50 2.32
N THR A 181 8.34 -15.75 1.61
CA THR A 181 7.86 -14.89 0.53
C THR A 181 6.49 -14.28 0.84
N ILE A 182 6.40 -12.96 0.74
CA ILE A 182 5.15 -12.21 0.84
C ILE A 182 4.71 -11.80 -0.57
N HIS A 183 3.51 -12.20 -0.94
CA HIS A 183 2.86 -11.84 -2.20
C HIS A 183 1.85 -10.73 -1.97
N ILE A 184 1.97 -9.64 -2.73
CA ILE A 184 1.01 -8.53 -2.68
C ILE A 184 0.41 -8.36 -4.07
N LEU A 185 -0.87 -8.66 -4.22
CA LEU A 185 -1.56 -8.62 -5.50
C LEU A 185 -2.43 -7.37 -5.61
N THR A 186 -2.36 -6.63 -6.71
CA THR A 186 -3.28 -5.52 -6.97
C THR A 186 -4.14 -5.73 -8.20
N TYR A 187 -5.43 -5.40 -8.10
CA TYR A 187 -6.38 -5.57 -9.21
C TYR A 187 -7.50 -4.52 -9.24
N SER A 188 -8.24 -4.47 -10.36
CA SER A 188 -9.41 -3.61 -10.59
C SER A 188 -10.69 -4.32 -10.17
N LEU A 189 -11.54 -3.64 -9.41
CA LEU A 189 -12.89 -4.11 -9.09
C LEU A 189 -13.77 -4.22 -10.34
N ARG A 190 -13.66 -3.29 -11.29
CA ARG A 190 -14.41 -3.35 -12.56
C ARG A 190 -14.11 -4.61 -13.37
N ARG A 191 -12.86 -5.09 -13.33
CA ARG A 191 -12.42 -6.29 -14.06
C ARG A 191 -12.60 -7.59 -13.27
N ALA A 192 -12.81 -7.50 -11.95
CA ALA A 192 -13.07 -8.64 -11.09
C ALA A 192 -14.24 -8.34 -10.14
N PRO A 193 -15.47 -8.17 -10.66
CA PRO A 193 -16.61 -7.71 -9.88
C PRO A 193 -17.19 -8.78 -8.95
N SER A 194 -16.84 -10.06 -9.14
CA SER A 194 -17.40 -11.17 -8.38
C SER A 194 -16.32 -11.97 -7.64
N ALA A 195 -16.73 -12.72 -6.61
CA ALA A 195 -15.85 -13.62 -5.87
C ALA A 195 -15.20 -14.68 -6.77
N SER A 196 -15.90 -15.16 -7.81
CA SER A 196 -15.33 -16.11 -8.78
C SER A 196 -14.14 -15.51 -9.55
N HIS A 197 -14.27 -14.27 -10.03
CA HIS A 197 -13.17 -13.56 -10.68
C HIS A 197 -12.00 -13.34 -9.71
N HIS A 198 -12.28 -12.97 -8.46
CA HIS A 198 -11.25 -12.83 -7.44
C HIS A 198 -10.48 -14.14 -7.21
N SER A 199 -11.18 -15.26 -7.03
CA SER A 199 -10.57 -16.58 -6.89
C SER A 199 -9.74 -16.98 -8.11
N ALA A 200 -10.21 -16.66 -9.32
CA ALA A 200 -9.44 -16.89 -10.55
C ALA A 200 -8.12 -16.10 -10.54
N LEU A 201 -8.15 -14.82 -10.14
CA LEU A 201 -6.94 -14.01 -9.99
C LEU A 201 -5.96 -14.61 -8.98
N LEU A 202 -6.44 -15.03 -7.81
CA LEU A 202 -5.57 -15.66 -6.80
C LEU A 202 -4.90 -16.92 -7.37
N ARG A 203 -5.65 -17.79 -8.05
CA ARG A 203 -5.12 -19.02 -8.67
C ARG A 203 -4.10 -18.74 -9.78
N THR A 204 -4.29 -17.68 -10.57
CA THR A 204 -3.39 -17.35 -11.69
C THR A 204 -2.08 -16.73 -11.22
N TYR A 205 -2.12 -15.89 -10.18
CA TYR A 205 -0.96 -15.05 -9.82
C TYR A 205 -0.20 -15.50 -8.56
N LEU A 206 -0.81 -16.34 -7.72
CA LEU A 206 -0.18 -16.88 -6.51
C LEU A 206 0.31 -18.32 -6.72
N PRO A 207 1.45 -18.70 -6.13
CA PRO A 207 1.85 -20.10 -6.07
C PRO A 207 0.77 -20.96 -5.39
N PRO A 208 0.60 -22.22 -5.79
CA PRO A 208 -0.31 -23.15 -5.13
C PRO A 208 -0.08 -23.18 -3.61
N SER A 209 -1.17 -23.37 -2.85
CA SER A 209 -1.14 -23.47 -1.38
C SER A 209 -0.66 -22.21 -0.64
N THR A 210 -0.47 -21.08 -1.33
CA THR A 210 -0.19 -19.79 -0.66
C THR A 210 -1.46 -19.31 0.04
N PRO A 211 -1.46 -19.14 1.37
CA PRO A 211 -2.62 -18.63 2.09
C PRO A 211 -2.87 -17.17 1.71
N HIS A 212 -4.11 -16.85 1.39
CA HIS A 212 -4.53 -15.47 1.20
C HIS A 212 -5.16 -14.95 2.49
N LEU A 213 -4.58 -13.92 3.09
CA LEU A 213 -5.03 -13.41 4.38
C LEU A 213 -6.35 -12.64 4.24
N TYR A 214 -6.36 -11.62 3.37
CA TYR A 214 -7.52 -10.77 3.11
C TYR A 214 -7.25 -9.82 1.93
N THR A 215 -8.29 -9.07 1.55
CA THR A 215 -8.26 -8.03 0.53
C THR A 215 -8.54 -6.66 1.13
N ILE A 216 -7.67 -5.68 0.86
CA ILE A 216 -7.87 -4.27 1.19
C ILE A 216 -8.67 -3.61 0.06
N ASN A 217 -9.88 -3.16 0.35
CA ASN A 217 -10.67 -2.37 -0.60
C ASN A 217 -10.33 -0.87 -0.51
N ALA A 218 -9.57 -0.40 -1.49
CA ALA A 218 -9.14 0.98 -1.62
C ALA A 218 -10.09 1.85 -2.47
N ALA A 219 -11.25 1.35 -2.90
CA ALA A 219 -12.20 2.10 -3.72
C ALA A 219 -12.84 3.29 -3.00
N ASN A 220 -12.91 3.25 -1.67
CA ASN A 220 -13.50 4.30 -0.84
C ASN A 220 -12.48 5.35 -0.34
N LEU A 221 -11.21 5.21 -0.72
CA LEU A 221 -10.14 6.15 -0.36
C LEU A 221 -10.11 7.34 -1.31
N THR A 222 -9.61 8.48 -0.83
CA THR A 222 -9.49 9.70 -1.64
C THR A 222 -8.65 9.42 -2.89
N PRO A 223 -9.19 9.61 -4.10
CA PRO A 223 -8.44 9.43 -5.33
C PRO A 223 -7.44 10.58 -5.52
N PRO A 224 -6.30 10.35 -6.19
CA PRO A 224 -5.45 11.44 -6.65
C PRO A 224 -6.20 12.33 -7.65
N PRO A 225 -5.79 13.60 -7.81
CA PRO A 225 -6.36 14.49 -8.83
C PRO A 225 -6.30 13.89 -10.24
N GLY A 226 -7.30 14.18 -11.08
CA GLY A 226 -7.40 13.61 -12.44
C GLY A 226 -6.16 13.86 -13.30
N GLN A 227 -5.61 15.07 -13.25
CA GLN A 227 -4.36 15.43 -13.95
C GLN A 227 -3.15 14.60 -13.52
N ILE A 228 -3.06 14.26 -12.23
CA ILE A 228 -2.00 13.38 -11.71
C ILE A 228 -2.26 11.94 -12.18
N CYS A 229 -3.52 11.51 -12.16
CA CYS A 229 -3.90 10.17 -12.63
C CYS A 229 -3.64 9.95 -14.13
N ALA A 230 -3.68 11.01 -14.94
CA ALA A 230 -3.38 10.95 -16.37
C ALA A 230 -1.88 10.72 -16.65
N LEU A 231 -1.01 11.31 -15.82
CA LEU A 231 0.45 11.27 -16.02
C LEU A 231 1.13 10.11 -15.28
N TYR A 232 0.57 9.67 -14.16
CA TYR A 232 1.22 8.76 -13.23
C TYR A 232 0.29 7.63 -12.81
N SER A 233 0.87 6.46 -12.49
CA SER A 233 0.19 5.38 -11.79
C SER A 233 0.61 5.31 -10.31
N GLY A 234 0.05 4.35 -9.57
CA GLY A 234 0.33 4.18 -8.14
C GLY A 234 1.76 3.78 -7.79
N VAL A 235 2.60 3.43 -8.75
CA VAL A 235 4.03 3.19 -8.47
C VAL A 235 4.80 4.48 -8.23
N SER A 236 4.31 5.60 -8.77
CA SER A 236 4.96 6.91 -8.60
C SER A 236 4.88 7.40 -7.15
N ARG A 237 5.97 8.02 -6.68
CA ARG A 237 5.99 8.64 -5.35
C ARG A 237 4.93 9.74 -5.20
N THR A 238 4.67 10.48 -6.28
CA THR A 238 3.64 11.52 -6.33
C THR A 238 2.25 10.96 -6.00
N VAL A 239 1.83 9.91 -6.69
CA VAL A 239 0.53 9.27 -6.40
C VAL A 239 0.52 8.65 -5.00
N GLN A 240 1.61 8.04 -4.56
CA GLN A 240 1.72 7.50 -3.20
C GLN A 240 1.52 8.59 -2.14
N SER A 241 2.14 9.76 -2.27
CA SER A 241 1.95 10.88 -1.34
C SER A 241 0.49 11.35 -1.28
N TYR A 242 -0.20 11.45 -2.41
CA TYR A 242 -1.62 11.81 -2.44
C TYR A 242 -2.49 10.75 -1.76
N VAL A 243 -2.32 9.48 -2.10
CA VAL A 243 -3.11 8.38 -1.52
C VAL A 243 -2.86 8.26 -0.01
N LEU A 244 -1.60 8.39 0.42
CA LEU A 244 -1.22 8.33 1.83
C LEU A 244 -1.53 9.61 2.60
N ALA A 245 -2.03 10.68 1.96
CA ALA A 245 -2.62 11.80 2.66
C ALA A 245 -3.94 11.41 3.36
N ASP A 246 -4.66 10.40 2.84
CA ASP A 246 -5.83 9.81 3.49
C ASP A 246 -5.40 9.01 4.74
N ALA A 247 -5.93 9.39 5.91
CA ALA A 247 -5.63 8.73 7.17
C ALA A 247 -6.03 7.24 7.18
N ARG A 248 -7.10 6.88 6.46
CA ARG A 248 -7.56 5.48 6.33
C ARG A 248 -6.57 4.66 5.53
N ALA A 249 -5.97 5.23 4.48
CA ALA A 249 -4.93 4.58 3.70
C ALA A 249 -3.69 4.28 4.56
N ARG A 250 -3.22 5.27 5.34
CA ARG A 250 -2.08 5.07 6.27
C ARG A 250 -2.38 4.00 7.31
N LYS A 251 -3.58 4.02 7.90
CA LYS A 251 -4.01 3.00 8.86
C LYS A 251 -4.03 1.60 8.25
N ALA A 252 -4.57 1.47 7.03
CA ALA A 252 -4.62 0.18 6.32
C ALA A 252 -3.21 -0.36 6.00
N VAL A 253 -2.28 0.52 5.59
CA VAL A 253 -0.87 0.15 5.39
C VAL A 253 -0.25 -0.36 6.69
N ALA A 254 -0.34 0.42 7.77
CA ALA A 254 0.25 0.06 9.06
C ALA A 254 -0.29 -1.29 9.57
N GLN A 255 -1.61 -1.47 9.52
CA GLN A 255 -2.26 -2.72 9.91
C GLN A 255 -1.78 -3.91 9.07
N ALA A 256 -1.68 -3.74 7.74
CA ALA A 256 -1.22 -4.81 6.86
C ALA A 256 0.24 -5.21 7.13
N VAL A 257 1.10 -4.24 7.42
CA VAL A 257 2.48 -4.51 7.82
C VAL A 257 2.50 -5.28 9.14
N ASP A 258 1.77 -4.84 10.16
CA ASP A 258 1.73 -5.50 11.47
C ASP A 258 1.24 -6.95 11.37
N GLU A 259 0.19 -7.21 10.60
CA GLU A 259 -0.40 -8.53 10.41
C GLU A 259 0.52 -9.48 9.62
N LEU A 260 1.20 -8.98 8.58
CA LEU A 260 2.23 -9.76 7.86
C LEU A 260 3.39 -10.15 8.77
N LEU A 261 3.85 -9.23 9.61
CA LEU A 261 4.92 -9.50 10.56
C LEU A 261 4.48 -10.48 11.65
N GLU A 262 3.24 -10.37 12.13
CA GLU A 262 2.66 -11.30 13.10
C GLU A 262 2.50 -12.71 12.50
N PHE A 263 2.04 -12.81 11.26
CA PHE A 263 2.01 -14.09 10.53
C PHE A 263 3.40 -14.73 10.49
N GLY A 264 4.43 -13.97 10.11
CA GLY A 264 5.80 -14.47 10.09
C GLY A 264 6.33 -14.89 11.47
N ARG A 265 5.94 -14.22 12.56
CA ARG A 265 6.26 -14.65 13.93
C ARG A 265 5.59 -15.97 14.29
N ARG A 266 4.30 -16.12 13.96
CA ARG A 266 3.52 -17.33 14.22
C ARG A 266 4.08 -18.54 13.47
N GLU A 267 4.41 -18.39 12.20
CA GLU A 267 4.94 -19.50 11.39
C GLU A 267 6.36 -19.91 11.83
N ARG A 268 7.22 -18.96 12.24
CA ARG A 268 8.51 -19.30 12.87
C ARG A 268 8.33 -20.06 14.18
N ARG A 269 7.34 -19.70 15.00
CA ARG A 269 7.03 -20.44 16.23
C ARG A 269 6.62 -21.87 15.92
N ARG A 270 5.74 -22.07 14.94
CA ARG A 270 5.33 -23.42 14.48
C ARG A 270 6.52 -24.27 14.03
N GLN A 271 7.45 -23.68 13.27
CA GLN A 271 8.67 -24.38 12.85
C GLN A 271 9.52 -24.84 14.03
N ARG A 272 9.67 -24.00 15.06
CA ARG A 272 10.38 -24.36 16.30
C ARG A 272 9.69 -25.47 17.09
N GLU A 273 8.37 -25.57 16.98
CA GLU A 273 7.55 -26.64 17.56
C GLU A 273 7.58 -27.93 16.71
N GLY A 274 8.45 -28.03 15.70
CA GLY A 274 8.54 -29.18 14.80
C GLY A 274 7.38 -29.28 13.81
N ARG A 275 6.53 -28.27 13.70
CA ARG A 275 5.40 -28.24 12.77
C ARG A 275 5.84 -27.65 11.44
N GLN A 276 5.25 -28.14 10.35
CA GLN A 276 5.46 -27.58 9.02
C GLN A 276 4.90 -26.15 8.99
N GLY A 277 5.80 -25.15 9.00
CA GLY A 277 5.43 -23.74 8.89
C GLY A 277 5.24 -23.32 7.43
N GLN A 278 4.31 -22.41 7.21
CA GLN A 278 4.10 -21.82 5.90
C GLN A 278 5.19 -20.79 5.58
N ARG A 279 5.76 -20.91 4.39
CA ARG A 279 6.84 -20.03 3.90
C ARG A 279 6.34 -18.96 2.93
N ALA A 280 5.09 -19.02 2.51
CA ALA A 280 4.49 -18.02 1.64
C ALA A 280 3.21 -17.46 2.28
N VAL A 281 2.91 -16.20 2.00
CA VAL A 281 1.64 -15.57 2.39
C VAL A 281 1.25 -14.53 1.36
N ALA A 282 -0.05 -14.34 1.14
CA ALA A 282 -0.57 -13.35 0.21
C ALA A 282 -1.57 -12.40 0.86
N LEU A 283 -1.56 -11.16 0.39
CA LEU A 283 -2.66 -10.21 0.58
C LEU A 283 -2.98 -9.54 -0.76
N SER A 284 -4.20 -9.04 -0.89
CA SER A 284 -4.62 -8.32 -2.09
C SER A 284 -5.03 -6.89 -1.78
N VAL A 285 -4.88 -5.98 -2.74
CA VAL A 285 -5.36 -4.60 -2.67
C VAL A 285 -6.14 -4.30 -3.95
N CYS A 286 -7.39 -3.87 -3.84
CA CYS A 286 -8.21 -3.56 -5.01
C CYS A 286 -8.71 -2.12 -4.95
N CYS A 287 -8.90 -1.52 -6.13
CA CYS A 287 -9.64 -0.27 -6.27
C CYS A 287 -10.43 -0.32 -7.58
N GLU A 288 -11.19 0.73 -7.89
CA GLU A 288 -12.04 0.77 -9.09
C GLU A 288 -11.32 0.32 -10.37
N LEU A 289 -10.22 1.00 -10.72
CA LEU A 289 -9.47 0.77 -11.96
C LEU A 289 -8.19 -0.06 -11.80
N GLY A 290 -7.77 -0.36 -10.57
CA GLY A 290 -6.57 -1.15 -10.31
C GLY A 290 -5.24 -0.48 -10.70
N THR A 291 -5.20 0.84 -10.88
CA THR A 291 -4.02 1.57 -11.40
C THR A 291 -3.37 2.52 -10.39
N HIS A 292 -4.14 3.24 -9.57
CA HIS A 292 -3.61 4.28 -8.68
C HIS A 292 -3.63 3.87 -7.21
N ARG A 293 -4.79 3.94 -6.55
CA ARG A 293 -4.94 3.74 -5.09
C ARG A 293 -4.44 2.37 -4.61
N SER A 294 -4.85 1.29 -5.27
CA SER A 294 -4.45 -0.07 -4.87
C SER A 294 -2.95 -0.31 -5.05
N VAL A 295 -2.40 0.14 -6.17
CA VAL A 295 -0.98 0.06 -6.50
C VAL A 295 -0.15 0.85 -5.48
N ALA A 296 -0.55 2.09 -5.17
CA ALA A 296 0.14 2.93 -4.19
C ALA A 296 0.21 2.30 -2.79
N ILE A 297 -0.90 1.74 -2.31
CA ILE A 297 -0.96 1.06 -1.01
C ILE A 297 -0.09 -0.20 -1.01
N ALA A 298 -0.17 -1.02 -2.06
CA ALA A 298 0.62 -2.24 -2.17
C ALA A 298 2.13 -1.96 -2.19
N GLU A 299 2.57 -0.98 -2.99
CA GLU A 299 3.97 -0.55 -3.04
C GLU A 299 4.43 0.00 -1.69
N ARG A 300 3.57 0.75 -0.99
CA ARG A 300 3.90 1.25 0.34
C ARG A 300 4.07 0.12 1.36
N ILE A 301 3.14 -0.84 1.41
CA ILE A 301 3.25 -2.03 2.27
C ILE A 301 4.54 -2.78 1.95
N ALA A 302 4.83 -3.01 0.67
CA ALA A 302 6.04 -3.69 0.24
C ALA A 302 7.31 -2.96 0.70
N GLY A 303 7.35 -1.63 0.56
CA GLY A 303 8.45 -0.79 1.02
C GLY A 303 8.68 -0.88 2.52
N GLU A 304 7.62 -0.81 3.33
CA GLU A 304 7.71 -0.88 4.79
C GLU A 304 8.15 -2.27 5.28
N VAL A 305 7.63 -3.36 4.69
CA VAL A 305 8.06 -4.72 4.99
C VAL A 305 9.53 -4.94 4.64
N ARG A 306 9.97 -4.48 3.46
CA ARG A 306 11.39 -4.57 3.04
C ARG A 306 12.29 -3.76 3.97
N GLY A 307 11.87 -2.56 4.35
CA GLY A 307 12.59 -1.70 5.30
C GLY A 307 12.75 -2.36 6.66
N TRP A 308 11.66 -2.93 7.20
CA TRP A 308 11.68 -3.69 8.44
C TRP A 308 12.63 -4.89 8.36
N ALA A 309 12.51 -5.71 7.32
CA ALA A 309 13.33 -6.90 7.14
C ALA A 309 14.83 -6.56 7.07
N ARG A 310 15.18 -5.50 6.32
CA ARG A 310 16.55 -4.98 6.22
C ARG A 310 17.08 -4.52 7.58
N SER A 311 16.28 -3.76 8.35
CA SER A 311 16.70 -3.24 9.66
C SER A 311 16.96 -4.34 10.71
N ARG A 312 16.43 -5.54 10.49
CA ARG A 312 16.56 -6.71 11.37
C ARG A 312 17.51 -7.78 10.83
N GLY A 313 18.10 -7.58 9.64
CA GLY A 313 18.92 -8.61 8.99
C GLY A 313 18.14 -9.87 8.61
N VAL A 314 16.81 -9.80 8.47
CA VAL A 314 15.97 -10.96 8.15
C VAL A 314 15.79 -11.06 6.63
N GLY A 315 16.07 -12.24 6.06
CA GLY A 315 15.75 -12.55 4.67
C GLY A 315 14.25 -12.72 4.48
N VAL A 316 13.59 -11.76 3.84
CA VAL A 316 12.19 -11.85 3.40
C VAL A 316 12.10 -11.38 1.96
N ARG A 317 11.50 -12.21 1.10
CA ARG A 317 11.21 -11.85 -0.29
C ARG A 317 9.83 -11.20 -0.35
N VAL A 318 9.72 -10.04 -1.00
CA VAL A 318 8.43 -9.37 -1.22
C VAL A 318 8.17 -9.22 -2.71
N ARG A 319 7.19 -9.97 -3.21
CA ARG A 319 6.75 -9.97 -4.62
C ARG A 319 5.45 -9.18 -4.74
N VAL A 320 5.50 -8.07 -5.46
CA VAL A 320 4.32 -7.26 -5.78
C VAL A 320 3.91 -7.55 -7.22
N VAL A 321 2.62 -7.77 -7.46
CA VAL A 321 2.07 -8.07 -8.79
C VAL A 321 0.90 -7.14 -9.08
N HIS A 322 1.02 -6.35 -10.15
CA HIS A 322 -0.03 -5.42 -10.57
C HIS A 322 -0.79 -5.95 -11.78
N VAL A 323 -1.91 -6.64 -11.54
CA VAL A 323 -2.67 -7.35 -12.59
C VAL A 323 -3.25 -6.40 -13.64
N HIS A 324 -3.80 -5.28 -13.18
CA HIS A 324 -4.61 -4.38 -14.01
C HIS A 324 -4.06 -2.94 -14.03
N ARG A 325 -2.78 -2.75 -13.67
CA ARG A 325 -2.15 -1.43 -13.73
C ARG A 325 -2.00 -1.02 -15.19
N VAL A 326 -2.44 0.20 -15.49
CA VAL A 326 -2.05 0.92 -16.70
C VAL A 326 -0.84 1.81 -16.35
N ARG A 327 0.25 1.70 -17.11
CA ARG A 327 1.44 2.52 -16.90
C ARG A 327 1.12 3.99 -17.25
N GLY A 328 1.48 4.90 -16.36
CA GLY A 328 1.44 6.33 -16.63
C GLY A 328 2.63 6.76 -17.50
N GLU A 329 2.44 7.78 -18.31
CA GLU A 329 3.48 8.33 -19.20
C GLU A 329 4.78 8.68 -18.46
N ARG A 330 4.64 9.15 -17.20
CA ARG A 330 5.76 9.59 -16.35
C ARG A 330 6.09 8.62 -15.22
N ASP A 331 5.68 7.37 -15.33
CA ASP A 331 6.11 6.35 -14.38
C ASP A 331 7.60 6.04 -14.55
N GLU A 332 8.34 6.06 -13.44
CA GLU A 332 9.80 5.78 -13.39
C GLU A 332 10.16 4.40 -13.98
N TYR A 333 9.22 3.44 -13.99
CA TYR A 333 9.44 2.06 -14.42
C TYR A 333 8.26 1.43 -15.17
#